data_AF-A0A0N7KQ75-F1
#
_entry.id   AF-A0A0N7KQ75-F1
#
_cell.length_a   1.000
_cell.length_b   1.000
_cell.length_c   1.000
_cell.angle_alpha   90.00
_cell.angle_beta   90.00
_cell.angle_gamma   90.00
#
_symmetry.space_group_name_H-M   'P 1'
#
loop_
_entity.id
_entity.type
_entity.pdbx_description
1 polymer ?
#
loop_
_entity_poly.entity_id
_entity_poly.type
_entity_poly.pdbx_seq_one_letter_code
_entity_poly.pdbx_strand_id
1 'polypeptide(L)'
;MSATAKGGSDSSAGSSGSTPSSPATGRGGSDSSDANQPSPVKERGVVLSELLGHIHGYYKAALGRLPVEETPALIPPLLDAGVCFGLMDPISNIIVNTVSEPLLPDCTASEEEEEDGKSRKRKRGRDEAILSEIAADASCIRCFPPRMGRCETSPERRRNVPVAQRSLEGLVTFLICYFRHLPVSEALHYLLLTKADLLAAVHLIEYTRGIGGRLFPISSPTTEVALRCAAISASHPDPPAFAARSLSLASRLGDQPPRRFSPMDATCLLMPSTASTNFSRNLSRSHPTSRNLSGRRLFA
;
A
#
# COMPACT_ATOMS: atom_id res chain seq x y z
N MET A 1 67.15 -3.94 -4.29
CA MET A 1 66.94 -2.69 -3.54
C MET A 1 65.69 -2.90 -2.68
N SER A 2 65.67 -3.76 -1.66
CA SER A 2 66.43 -3.79 -0.40
C SER A 2 66.23 -2.54 0.46
N ALA A 3 65.31 -2.60 1.44
CA ALA A 3 65.63 -2.54 2.87
C ALA A 3 64.38 -2.33 3.75
N THR A 4 64.19 -3.28 4.67
CA THR A 4 63.30 -3.31 5.85
C THR A 4 64.08 -2.91 7.12
N ALA A 5 63.42 -2.28 8.11
CA ALA A 5 63.71 -2.34 9.56
C ALA A 5 62.48 -1.75 10.28
N LYS A 6 61.77 -2.34 11.26
CA LYS A 6 61.96 -3.24 12.42
C LYS A 6 62.46 -2.54 13.70
N GLY A 7 61.65 -2.65 14.75
CA GLY A 7 61.93 -2.36 16.17
C GLY A 7 60.62 -1.96 16.89
N GLY A 8 60.23 -2.47 18.06
CA GLY A 8 60.78 -3.45 18.98
C GLY A 8 59.96 -3.42 20.29
N SER A 9 59.87 -4.60 20.96
CA SER A 9 59.83 -4.86 22.44
C SER A 9 58.77 -4.21 23.34
N ASP A 10 58.25 -4.80 24.43
CA ASP A 10 58.25 -6.15 25.05
C ASP A 10 57.37 -6.06 26.34
N SER A 11 57.08 -7.23 26.95
CA SER A 11 56.81 -7.50 28.40
C SER A 11 55.32 -7.64 28.80
N SER A 12 54.76 -8.86 28.97
CA SER A 12 54.84 -9.81 30.12
C SER A 12 53.93 -9.40 31.30
N ALA A 13 53.20 -10.23 32.06
CA ALA A 13 52.98 -11.67 32.16
C ALA A 13 51.76 -11.89 33.11
N GLY A 14 51.16 -13.09 33.13
CA GLY A 14 50.30 -13.52 34.26
C GLY A 14 49.22 -14.57 33.96
N SER A 15 49.63 -15.85 33.81
CA SER A 15 48.83 -17.09 33.93
C SER A 15 48.14 -17.21 35.30
N SER A 16 47.19 -18.09 35.66
CA SER A 16 46.58 -19.38 35.25
C SER A 16 45.44 -19.59 36.28
N GLY A 17 44.26 -20.17 36.04
CA GLY A 17 43.95 -21.52 35.57
C GLY A 17 43.03 -22.24 36.59
N SER A 18 42.14 -23.10 36.08
CA SER A 18 41.40 -24.20 36.77
C SER A 18 39.95 -23.98 37.24
N THR A 19 39.01 -24.60 36.50
CA THR A 19 37.67 -25.12 36.90
C THR A 19 37.81 -26.41 37.76
N PRO A 20 36.76 -27.16 38.22
CA PRO A 20 35.29 -27.10 38.00
C PRO A 20 34.39 -27.41 39.25
N SER A 21 33.08 -27.61 38.99
CA SER A 21 32.05 -28.42 39.71
C SER A 21 31.12 -27.77 40.76
N SER A 22 29.81 -27.91 40.48
CA SER A 22 28.58 -27.54 41.24
C SER A 22 28.41 -28.37 42.55
N PRO A 23 27.44 -28.13 43.48
CA PRO A 23 25.98 -28.08 43.22
C PRO A 23 25.07 -27.19 44.14
N ALA A 24 23.81 -27.07 43.69
CA ALA A 24 22.55 -27.04 44.44
C ALA A 24 22.16 -25.91 45.43
N THR A 25 20.94 -25.40 45.16
CA THR A 25 19.86 -24.92 46.07
C THR A 25 19.85 -23.48 46.58
N GLY A 26 18.73 -22.80 46.33
CA GLY A 26 18.35 -21.49 46.90
C GLY A 26 17.55 -20.64 45.91
N ARG A 27 16.25 -20.93 45.71
CA ARG A 27 15.12 -20.17 46.27
C ARG A 27 14.91 -18.76 45.69
N GLY A 28 13.79 -18.62 44.98
CA GLY A 28 12.88 -17.46 45.10
C GLY A 28 13.18 -16.25 44.22
N GLY A 29 12.26 -15.94 43.31
CA GLY A 29 12.29 -14.71 42.52
C GLY A 29 11.38 -14.80 41.31
N SER A 30 10.08 -14.61 41.55
CA SER A 30 9.06 -14.37 40.53
C SER A 30 9.36 -13.09 39.75
N ASP A 31 9.17 -13.10 38.43
CA ASP A 31 8.69 -11.98 37.59
C ASP A 31 8.51 -12.51 36.15
N SER A 32 7.33 -12.98 35.77
CA SER A 32 6.20 -12.21 35.26
C SER A 32 6.45 -11.57 33.87
N SER A 33 5.94 -12.26 32.85
CA SER A 33 5.19 -11.67 31.73
C SER A 33 5.95 -10.82 30.69
N ASP A 34 6.64 -11.47 29.75
CA ASP A 34 7.02 -10.84 28.47
C ASP A 34 6.34 -11.55 27.29
N ALA A 35 5.01 -11.46 27.25
CA ALA A 35 4.14 -12.10 26.25
C ALA A 35 3.46 -11.10 25.30
N ASN A 36 3.89 -9.83 25.28
CA ASN A 36 3.16 -8.76 24.60
C ASN A 36 3.95 -7.99 23.52
N GLN A 37 5.04 -8.54 22.99
CA GLN A 37 5.66 -7.98 21.79
C GLN A 37 4.86 -8.42 20.55
N PRO A 38 4.20 -7.51 19.81
CA PRO A 38 3.46 -7.86 18.62
C PRO A 38 4.43 -8.41 17.57
N SER A 39 4.16 -9.62 17.06
CA SER A 39 4.94 -10.18 15.97
C SER A 39 4.84 -9.27 14.74
N PRO A 40 5.90 -9.15 13.91
CA PRO A 40 5.94 -8.18 12.81
C PRO A 40 4.87 -8.42 11.73
N VAL A 41 4.29 -9.61 11.69
CA VAL A 41 3.14 -9.94 10.84
C VAL A 41 1.86 -9.25 11.32
N LYS A 42 1.66 -9.13 12.63
CA LYS A 42 0.48 -8.47 13.22
C LYS A 42 0.50 -6.97 12.94
N GLU A 43 1.67 -6.33 13.04
CA GLU A 43 1.82 -4.89 12.79
C GLU A 43 1.47 -4.52 11.35
N ARG A 44 1.95 -5.30 10.37
CA ARG A 44 1.57 -5.11 8.95
C ARG A 44 0.06 -5.29 8.74
N GLY A 45 -0.56 -6.28 9.38
CA GLY A 45 -2.00 -6.50 9.29
C GLY A 45 -2.81 -5.30 9.77
N VAL A 46 -2.43 -4.72 10.91
CA VAL A 46 -3.11 -3.52 11.47
C VAL A 46 -3.00 -2.33 10.52
N VAL A 47 -1.80 -2.03 10.01
CA VAL A 47 -1.58 -0.93 9.05
C VAL A 47 -2.43 -1.10 7.79
N LEU A 48 -2.50 -2.33 7.25
CA LEU A 48 -3.29 -2.61 6.06
C LEU A 48 -4.79 -2.49 6.31
N SER A 49 -5.27 -2.94 7.48
CA SER A 49 -6.68 -2.79 7.85
C SER A 49 -7.09 -1.32 7.97
N GLU A 50 -6.24 -0.48 8.56
CA GLU A 50 -6.51 0.95 8.69
C GLU A 50 -6.50 1.67 7.33
N LEU A 51 -5.52 1.37 6.48
CA LEU A 51 -5.46 1.87 5.10
C LEU A 51 -6.70 1.47 4.29
N LEU A 52 -7.11 0.20 4.37
CA LEU A 52 -8.31 -0.29 3.71
C LEU A 52 -9.57 0.38 4.24
N GLY A 53 -9.65 0.66 5.55
CA GLY A 53 -10.74 1.42 6.14
C GLY A 53 -10.89 2.82 5.53
N HIS A 54 -9.78 3.54 5.29
CA HIS A 54 -9.81 4.81 4.58
C HIS A 54 -10.27 4.65 3.13
N ILE A 55 -9.72 3.67 2.41
CA ILE A 55 -10.09 3.38 1.01
C ILE A 55 -11.58 3.05 0.90
N HIS A 56 -12.13 2.20 1.76
CA HIS A 56 -13.57 1.87 1.81
C HIS A 56 -14.41 3.12 2.07
N GLY A 57 -13.96 4.01 2.97
CA GLY A 57 -14.58 5.30 3.21
C GLY A 57 -14.67 6.17 1.94
N TYR A 58 -13.62 6.18 1.11
CA TYR A 58 -13.62 6.90 -0.17
C TYR A 58 -14.61 6.31 -1.17
N TYR A 59 -14.68 4.98 -1.31
CA TYR A 59 -15.66 4.32 -2.18
C TYR A 59 -17.10 4.58 -1.72
N LYS A 60 -17.38 4.49 -0.41
CA LYS A 60 -18.68 4.85 0.15
C LYS A 60 -19.07 6.29 -0.16
N ALA A 61 -18.11 7.22 -0.05
CA ALA A 61 -18.34 8.63 -0.38
C ALA A 61 -18.48 8.88 -1.89
N ALA A 62 -17.87 8.05 -2.74
CA ALA A 62 -18.02 8.11 -4.19
C ALA A 62 -19.37 7.54 -4.64
N LEU A 63 -19.82 6.41 -4.08
CA LEU A 63 -21.15 5.84 -4.30
C LEU A 63 -22.27 6.83 -3.95
N GLY A 64 -22.11 7.58 -2.86
CA GLY A 64 -23.04 8.65 -2.51
C GLY A 64 -23.13 9.81 -3.52
N ARG A 65 -22.20 9.90 -4.48
CA ARG A 65 -22.12 10.94 -5.53
C ARG A 65 -22.38 10.41 -6.95
N LEU A 66 -22.22 9.11 -7.18
CA LEU A 66 -22.47 8.48 -8.49
C LEU A 66 -23.96 8.13 -8.64
N PRO A 67 -24.56 8.33 -9.82
CA PRO A 67 -25.95 7.98 -10.10
C PRO A 67 -26.09 6.48 -10.41
N VAL A 68 -25.64 5.62 -9.48
CA VAL A 68 -25.60 4.16 -9.69
C VAL A 68 -27.00 3.54 -9.65
N GLU A 69 -27.96 4.22 -9.03
CA GLU A 69 -29.36 3.80 -9.01
C GLU A 69 -30.04 4.03 -10.35
N GLU A 70 -29.85 5.22 -10.92
CA GLU A 70 -30.42 5.64 -12.19
C GLU A 70 -29.64 5.04 -13.38
N THR A 71 -28.34 4.83 -13.21
CA THR A 71 -27.43 4.30 -14.24
C THR A 71 -26.63 3.12 -13.67
N PRO A 72 -27.26 1.93 -13.49
CA PRO A 72 -26.57 0.73 -13.00
C PRO A 72 -25.43 0.26 -13.93
N ALA A 73 -25.40 0.73 -15.18
CA ALA A 73 -24.29 0.53 -16.11
C ALA A 73 -22.94 1.11 -15.61
N LEU A 74 -22.93 1.96 -14.58
CA LEU A 74 -21.72 2.46 -13.94
C LEU A 74 -21.08 1.46 -12.95
N ILE A 75 -21.79 0.39 -12.54
CA ILE A 75 -21.25 -0.60 -11.58
C ILE A 75 -20.04 -1.32 -12.16
N PRO A 76 -20.07 -1.92 -13.38
CA PRO A 76 -18.89 -2.59 -13.91
C PRO A 76 -17.68 -1.66 -14.12
N PRO A 77 -17.81 -0.44 -14.69
CA PRO A 77 -16.72 0.54 -14.73
C PRO A 77 -16.14 0.91 -13.36
N LEU A 78 -17.00 1.08 -12.34
CA LEU A 78 -16.57 1.39 -10.98
C LEU A 78 -15.70 0.26 -10.43
N LEU A 79 -16.17 -0.97 -10.61
CA LEU A 79 -15.46 -2.14 -10.15
C LEU A 79 -14.20 -2.40 -10.97
N ASP A 80 -14.18 -2.18 -12.28
CA ASP A 80 -13.01 -2.50 -13.11
C ASP A 80 -11.93 -1.41 -13.08
N ALA A 81 -12.34 -0.16 -13.30
CA ALA A 81 -11.43 0.98 -13.56
C ALA A 81 -11.48 2.06 -12.47
N GLY A 82 -12.49 2.06 -11.60
CA GLY A 82 -12.74 3.09 -10.57
C GLY A 82 -11.73 3.16 -9.43
N VAL A 83 -10.42 2.99 -9.70
CA VAL A 83 -9.34 3.04 -8.72
C VAL A 83 -9.24 4.42 -8.06
N CYS A 84 -8.84 4.45 -6.78
CA CYS A 84 -8.82 5.70 -5.99
C CYS A 84 -7.55 6.55 -6.13
N PHE A 85 -6.58 6.13 -6.94
CA PHE A 85 -5.35 6.88 -7.16
C PHE A 85 -5.36 7.60 -8.51
N GLY A 86 -4.51 8.62 -8.60
CA GLY A 86 -4.48 9.60 -9.67
C GLY A 86 -3.92 10.92 -9.14
N LEU A 87 -4.07 11.98 -9.91
CA LEU A 87 -3.57 13.31 -9.57
C LEU A 87 -4.67 14.25 -9.03
N MET A 88 -5.76 13.68 -8.51
CA MET A 88 -6.82 14.37 -7.76
C MET A 88 -6.97 13.74 -6.37
N ASP A 89 -7.89 14.27 -5.55
CA ASP A 89 -8.25 13.61 -4.29
C ASP A 89 -8.86 12.22 -4.54
N PRO A 90 -8.77 11.29 -3.56
CA PRO A 90 -9.16 9.89 -3.77
C PRO A 90 -10.60 9.69 -4.25
N ILE A 91 -11.53 10.52 -3.80
CA ILE A 91 -12.94 10.39 -4.17
C ILE A 91 -13.16 10.86 -5.60
N SER A 92 -12.59 12.01 -5.97
CA SER A 92 -12.66 12.51 -7.34
C SER A 92 -12.01 11.55 -8.34
N ASN A 93 -10.89 10.90 -7.98
CA ASN A 93 -10.28 9.86 -8.83
C ASN A 93 -11.25 8.70 -9.06
N ILE A 94 -11.90 8.16 -8.02
CA ILE A 94 -12.88 7.06 -8.17
C ILE A 94 -13.97 7.46 -9.15
N ILE A 95 -14.58 8.63 -8.95
CA ILE A 95 -15.69 9.12 -9.79
C ILE A 95 -15.24 9.28 -11.23
N VAL A 96 -14.15 10.02 -11.47
CA VAL A 96 -13.70 10.32 -12.83
C VAL A 96 -13.23 9.06 -13.56
N ASN A 97 -12.52 8.17 -12.89
CA ASN A 97 -12.06 6.91 -13.50
C ASN A 97 -13.25 6.00 -13.85
N THR A 98 -14.30 6.00 -13.03
CA THR A 98 -15.54 5.24 -13.31
C THR A 98 -16.27 5.78 -14.54
N VAL A 99 -16.55 7.09 -14.60
CA VAL A 99 -17.39 7.67 -15.67
C VAL A 99 -16.65 7.85 -16.99
N SER A 100 -15.33 7.77 -16.98
CA SER A 100 -14.50 7.92 -18.19
C SER A 100 -14.32 6.61 -18.97
N GLU A 101 -14.68 5.47 -18.38
CA GLU A 101 -14.68 4.22 -19.13
C GLU A 101 -15.92 4.14 -20.03
N PRO A 102 -15.78 3.63 -21.27
CA PRO A 102 -16.91 3.46 -22.17
C PRO A 102 -17.97 2.57 -21.52
N LEU A 103 -19.19 3.09 -21.38
CA LEU A 103 -20.34 2.27 -21.05
C LEU A 103 -20.54 1.28 -22.20
N LEU A 104 -20.54 -0.02 -21.90
CA LEU A 104 -20.98 -1.01 -22.86
C LEU A 104 -22.45 -0.72 -23.20
N PRO A 105 -22.84 -0.73 -24.49
CA PRO A 105 -24.25 -0.61 -24.85
C PRO A 105 -25.03 -1.84 -24.33
N ASP A 106 -26.18 -1.56 -23.71
CA ASP A 106 -27.25 -2.46 -23.23
C ASP A 106 -26.97 -3.19 -21.89
N CYS A 107 -27.82 -3.11 -20.85
CA CYS A 107 -29.27 -3.29 -20.87
C CYS A 107 -30.10 -2.04 -20.56
N THR A 108 -31.09 -1.84 -21.42
CA THR A 108 -32.26 -0.97 -21.29
C THR A 108 -32.78 -0.83 -19.86
N ALA A 109 -33.00 0.41 -19.45
CA ALA A 109 -33.76 0.79 -18.28
C ALA A 109 -35.09 0.01 -18.24
N SER A 110 -35.19 -0.95 -17.33
CA SER A 110 -36.48 -1.36 -16.81
C SER A 110 -36.96 -0.21 -15.93
N GLU A 111 -37.81 0.64 -16.52
CA GLU A 111 -38.62 1.61 -15.80
C GLU A 111 -39.48 0.84 -14.79
N GLU A 112 -38.98 0.66 -13.57
CA GLU A 112 -39.80 0.22 -12.45
C GLU A 112 -40.48 1.45 -11.87
N GLU A 113 -41.80 1.50 -12.04
CA GLU A 113 -42.69 2.53 -11.50
C GLU A 113 -42.42 2.77 -10.00
N GLU A 114 -42.29 4.05 -9.64
CA GLU A 114 -42.03 4.51 -8.28
C GLU A 114 -43.24 4.22 -7.36
N GLU A 115 -43.09 3.24 -6.47
CA GLU A 115 -43.93 3.15 -5.27
C GLU A 115 -43.30 4.03 -4.17
N ASP A 116 -43.88 5.23 -4.02
CA ASP A 116 -43.49 6.32 -3.12
C ASP A 116 -43.44 5.86 -1.64
N GLY A 117 -42.23 5.61 -1.13
CA GLY A 117 -42.00 5.26 0.29
C GLY A 117 -40.97 4.16 0.57
N LYS A 118 -40.61 3.31 -0.41
CA LYS A 118 -39.62 2.20 -0.24
C LYS A 118 -38.22 2.48 -0.84
N SER A 119 -38.06 3.56 -1.59
CA SER A 119 -36.85 3.88 -2.38
C SER A 119 -35.57 3.94 -1.52
N ARG A 120 -35.62 4.57 -0.34
CA ARG A 120 -34.44 4.72 0.53
C ARG A 120 -33.88 3.38 1.05
N LYS A 121 -34.74 2.40 1.35
CA LYS A 121 -34.30 1.08 1.84
C LYS A 121 -33.69 0.26 0.70
N ARG A 122 -34.25 0.35 -0.51
CA ARG A 122 -33.71 -0.28 -1.72
C ARG A 122 -32.31 0.27 -2.06
N LYS A 123 -32.16 1.61 -2.06
CA LYS A 123 -30.87 2.27 -2.28
C LYS A 123 -29.79 1.81 -1.32
N ARG A 124 -30.09 1.80 0.00
CA ARG A 124 -29.15 1.31 1.01
C ARG A 124 -28.74 -0.14 0.79
N GLY A 125 -29.66 -1.00 0.36
CA GLY A 125 -29.37 -2.42 0.10
C GLY A 125 -28.46 -2.62 -1.11
N ARG A 126 -28.65 -1.83 -2.17
CA ARG A 126 -27.80 -1.88 -3.37
C ARG A 126 -26.40 -1.32 -3.09
N ASP A 127 -26.30 -0.17 -2.43
CA ASP A 127 -25.02 0.41 -2.01
C ASP A 127 -24.21 -0.59 -1.16
N GLU A 128 -24.87 -1.29 -0.22
CA GLU A 128 -24.22 -2.30 0.63
C GLU A 128 -23.71 -3.51 -0.15
N ALA A 129 -24.47 -3.96 -1.16
CA ALA A 129 -24.05 -5.04 -2.05
C ALA A 129 -22.82 -4.64 -2.88
N ILE A 130 -22.82 -3.43 -3.44
CA ILE A 130 -21.67 -2.90 -4.21
C ILE A 130 -20.46 -2.72 -3.28
N LEU A 131 -20.65 -2.19 -2.08
CA LEU A 131 -19.58 -2.05 -1.09
C LEU A 131 -18.97 -3.39 -0.70
N SER A 132 -19.77 -4.46 -0.64
CA SER A 132 -19.27 -5.82 -0.37
C SER A 132 -18.34 -6.34 -1.47
N GLU A 133 -18.60 -5.97 -2.74
CA GLU A 133 -17.75 -6.33 -3.88
C GLU A 133 -16.49 -5.45 -3.97
N ILE A 134 -16.57 -4.22 -3.49
CA ILE A 134 -15.44 -3.29 -3.39
C ILE A 134 -14.49 -3.68 -2.25
N ALA A 135 -15.06 -4.16 -1.14
CA ALA A 135 -14.34 -4.40 0.11
C ALA A 135 -13.23 -5.45 -0.05
N ALA A 136 -12.10 -5.18 0.58
CA ALA A 136 -10.98 -6.09 0.67
C ALA A 136 -10.64 -6.32 2.13
N ASP A 137 -10.25 -7.54 2.47
CA ASP A 137 -9.68 -7.87 3.78
C ASP A 137 -8.15 -7.72 3.71
N ALA A 138 -7.56 -7.08 4.72
CA ALA A 138 -6.11 -6.97 4.88
C ALA A 138 -5.42 -8.35 4.88
N SER A 139 -6.10 -9.39 5.38
CA SER A 139 -5.59 -10.76 5.41
C SER A 139 -5.34 -11.35 4.00
N CYS A 140 -6.01 -10.84 2.97
CA CYS A 140 -5.84 -11.25 1.58
C CYS A 140 -4.55 -10.67 0.94
N ILE A 141 -3.96 -9.63 1.54
CA ILE A 141 -2.86 -8.87 0.92
C ILE A 141 -1.51 -9.43 1.36
N ARG A 142 -0.97 -10.34 0.55
CA ARG A 142 0.28 -11.05 0.90
C ARG A 142 1.55 -10.29 0.50
N CYS A 143 1.56 -9.57 -0.62
CA CYS A 143 2.79 -8.98 -1.19
C CYS A 143 2.59 -7.59 -1.80
N PHE A 144 3.64 -6.75 -1.73
CA PHE A 144 3.75 -5.49 -2.45
C PHE A 144 5.17 -5.32 -3.03
N PRO A 145 5.33 -4.71 -4.22
CA PRO A 145 4.27 -4.65 -5.24
C PRO A 145 3.79 -6.08 -5.57
N PRO A 146 2.56 -6.26 -6.08
CA PRO A 146 2.14 -7.58 -6.55
C PRO A 146 3.17 -8.10 -7.55
N ARG A 147 3.37 -9.42 -7.59
CA ARG A 147 4.41 -10.03 -8.45
C ARG A 147 4.11 -9.68 -9.91
N MET A 148 4.83 -8.69 -10.43
CA MET A 148 4.71 -8.22 -11.82
C MET A 148 5.16 -9.24 -12.88
N GLY A 149 5.61 -10.42 -12.44
CA GLY A 149 6.15 -11.48 -13.31
C GLY A 149 5.30 -12.73 -13.24
N ARG A 150 4.52 -12.94 -14.31
CA ARG A 150 3.88 -14.18 -14.82
C ARG A 150 2.37 -13.96 -15.09
N CYS A 151 2.06 -13.54 -16.32
CA CYS A 151 0.76 -13.77 -16.98
C CYS A 151 -0.53 -13.34 -16.25
N GLU A 152 -0.54 -12.24 -15.48
CA GLU A 152 -1.76 -11.70 -14.85
C GLU A 152 -2.28 -10.39 -15.48
N THR A 153 -1.90 -10.07 -16.73
CA THR A 153 -2.62 -9.08 -17.55
C THR A 153 -4.00 -9.60 -18.01
N SER A 154 -4.62 -10.46 -17.21
CA SER A 154 -5.85 -11.18 -17.51
C SER A 154 -7.04 -10.44 -16.91
N PRO A 155 -8.17 -10.30 -17.65
CA PRO A 155 -9.44 -9.81 -17.10
C PRO A 155 -9.91 -10.58 -15.86
N GLU A 156 -9.37 -11.77 -15.61
CA GLU A 156 -9.65 -12.57 -14.40
C GLU A 156 -9.22 -11.88 -13.10
N ARG A 157 -8.09 -11.16 -13.09
CA ARG A 157 -7.64 -10.49 -11.85
C ARG A 157 -8.61 -9.37 -11.43
N ARG A 158 -9.21 -8.68 -12.41
CA ARG A 158 -10.23 -7.64 -12.15
C ARG A 158 -11.47 -8.22 -11.48
N ARG A 159 -11.88 -9.43 -11.89
CA ARG A 159 -13.05 -10.14 -11.34
C ARG A 159 -12.79 -10.75 -9.96
N ASN A 160 -11.55 -11.17 -9.69
CA ASN A 160 -11.23 -11.93 -8.48
C ASN A 160 -10.66 -11.08 -7.34
N VAL A 161 -10.14 -9.89 -7.63
CA VAL A 161 -9.51 -9.02 -6.63
C VAL A 161 -10.32 -7.73 -6.47
N PRO A 162 -10.84 -7.44 -5.26
CA PRO A 162 -11.65 -6.26 -5.01
C PRO A 162 -10.91 -4.97 -5.39
N VAL A 163 -11.65 -3.98 -5.91
CA VAL A 163 -11.09 -2.72 -6.40
C VAL A 163 -10.37 -1.94 -5.29
N ALA A 164 -10.78 -2.07 -4.02
CA ALA A 164 -10.08 -1.46 -2.90
C ALA A 164 -8.66 -2.02 -2.71
N GLN A 165 -8.48 -3.35 -2.83
CA GLN A 165 -7.15 -3.96 -2.77
C GLN A 165 -6.30 -3.50 -3.96
N ARG A 166 -6.85 -3.52 -5.17
CA ARG A 166 -6.13 -3.07 -6.38
C ARG A 166 -5.73 -1.60 -6.29
N SER A 167 -6.57 -0.77 -5.68
CA SER A 167 -6.26 0.63 -5.40
C SER A 167 -5.08 0.79 -4.45
N LEU A 168 -5.04 0.02 -3.36
CA LEU A 168 -3.91 0.03 -2.42
C LEU A 168 -2.61 -0.46 -3.09
N GLU A 169 -2.68 -1.52 -3.90
CA GLU A 169 -1.56 -2.02 -4.69
C GLU A 169 -1.02 -0.96 -5.67
N GLY A 170 -1.92 -0.23 -6.34
CA GLY A 170 -1.56 0.87 -7.22
C GLY A 170 -0.92 2.05 -6.47
N LEU A 171 -1.47 2.45 -5.32
CA LEU A 171 -0.90 3.50 -4.46
C LEU A 171 0.53 3.18 -4.02
N VAL A 172 0.75 1.98 -3.48
CA VAL A 172 2.08 1.53 -3.06
C VAL A 172 3.03 1.47 -4.25
N THR A 173 2.56 0.92 -5.38
CA THR A 173 3.37 0.82 -6.61
C THR A 173 3.74 2.19 -7.16
N PHE A 174 2.84 3.17 -7.15
CA PHE A 174 3.14 4.54 -7.55
C PHE A 174 4.30 5.10 -6.72
N LEU A 175 4.20 5.02 -5.39
CA LEU A 175 5.19 5.63 -4.50
C LEU A 175 6.59 5.01 -4.67
N ILE A 176 6.69 3.68 -4.78
CA ILE A 176 7.98 3.00 -4.98
C ILE A 176 8.57 3.25 -6.38
N CYS A 177 7.72 3.44 -7.40
CA CYS A 177 8.17 3.74 -8.77
C CYS A 177 8.60 5.20 -8.90
N TYR A 178 7.86 6.13 -8.28
CA TYR A 178 8.15 7.55 -8.29
C TYR A 178 9.40 7.86 -7.47
N PHE A 179 9.49 7.32 -6.25
CA PHE A 179 10.66 7.42 -5.38
C PHE A 179 11.49 6.13 -5.48
N ARG A 180 12.43 6.06 -6.43
CA ARG A 180 13.23 4.87 -6.79
C ARG A 180 13.89 4.06 -5.64
N HIS A 181 13.98 4.62 -4.44
CA HIS A 181 14.58 3.99 -3.25
C HIS A 181 13.65 4.04 -2.03
N LEU A 182 12.34 4.18 -2.22
CA LEU A 182 11.36 4.10 -1.15
C LEU A 182 10.99 2.62 -0.90
N PRO A 183 11.31 2.05 0.26
CA PRO A 183 10.90 0.69 0.59
C PRO A 183 9.38 0.64 0.81
N VAL A 184 8.79 -0.52 0.54
CA VAL A 184 7.34 -0.79 0.70
C VAL A 184 6.82 -0.40 2.08
N SER A 185 7.62 -0.67 3.12
CA SER A 185 7.32 -0.32 4.50
C SER A 185 7.09 1.18 4.70
N GLU A 186 8.00 1.98 4.16
CA GLU A 186 7.94 3.45 4.26
C GLU A 186 6.79 3.98 3.38
N ALA A 187 6.55 3.39 2.21
CA ALA A 187 5.39 3.73 1.37
C ALA A 187 4.06 3.50 2.11
N LEU A 188 3.89 2.34 2.76
CA LEU A 188 2.71 2.05 3.57
C LEU A 188 2.57 3.02 4.75
N HIS A 189 3.68 3.36 5.40
CA HIS A 189 3.69 4.31 6.51
C HIS A 189 3.24 5.71 6.09
N TYR A 190 3.77 6.26 4.99
CA TYR A 190 3.33 7.55 4.49
C TYR A 190 1.86 7.54 4.05
N LEU A 191 1.43 6.48 3.36
CA LEU A 191 0.00 6.33 3.01
C LEU A 191 -0.87 6.30 4.28
N LEU A 192 -0.42 5.67 5.36
CA LEU A 192 -1.17 5.64 6.61
C LEU A 192 -1.32 7.06 7.19
N LEU A 193 -0.21 7.78 7.28
CA LEU A 193 -0.19 9.18 7.77
C LEU A 193 -1.08 10.10 6.93
N THR A 194 -1.22 9.82 5.63
CA THR A 194 -2.02 10.63 4.71
C THR A 194 -3.37 10.02 4.38
N LYS A 195 -3.81 9.01 5.15
CA LYS A 195 -5.13 8.38 5.02
C LYS A 195 -5.39 7.80 3.62
N ALA A 196 -4.35 7.28 2.97
CA ALA A 196 -4.34 6.77 1.60
C ALA A 196 -4.57 7.84 0.51
N ASP A 197 -4.36 9.12 0.80
CA ASP A 197 -4.25 10.17 -0.22
C ASP A 197 -2.83 10.17 -0.82
N LEU A 198 -2.77 9.91 -2.14
CA LEU A 198 -1.52 9.77 -2.88
C LEU A 198 -0.72 11.08 -2.95
N LEU A 199 -1.37 12.20 -3.29
CA LEU A 199 -0.68 13.48 -3.47
C LEU A 199 -0.22 14.01 -2.12
N ALA A 200 -1.03 13.84 -1.08
CA ALA A 200 -0.62 14.13 0.29
C ALA A 200 0.63 13.31 0.68
N ALA A 201 0.66 12.01 0.36
CA ALA A 201 1.81 11.14 0.66
C ALA A 201 3.07 11.61 -0.08
N VAL A 202 2.96 11.94 -1.36
CA VAL A 202 4.06 12.47 -2.18
C VAL A 202 4.61 13.76 -1.59
N HIS A 203 3.75 14.72 -1.26
CA HIS A 203 4.18 15.97 -0.65
C HIS A 203 4.84 15.77 0.72
N LEU A 204 4.32 14.84 1.54
CA LEU A 204 4.92 14.49 2.82
C LEU A 204 6.33 13.89 2.64
N ILE A 205 6.52 13.00 1.66
CA ILE A 205 7.83 12.41 1.34
C ILE A 205 8.81 13.45 0.82
N GLU A 206 8.37 14.34 -0.07
CA GLU A 206 9.19 15.42 -0.60
C GLU A 206 9.64 16.36 0.53
N TYR A 207 8.75 16.66 1.45
CA TYR A 207 9.04 17.45 2.65
C TYR A 207 10.04 16.73 3.57
N THR A 208 9.81 15.47 3.94
CA THR A 208 10.68 14.72 4.87
C THR A 208 12.07 14.45 4.32
N ARG A 209 12.21 14.26 3.00
CA ARG A 209 13.52 14.01 2.34
C ARG A 209 14.32 15.28 2.07
N GLY A 210 13.87 16.45 2.52
CA GLY A 210 14.55 17.72 2.25
C GLY A 210 14.52 18.11 0.78
N ILE A 211 13.59 17.56 0.00
CA ILE A 211 13.29 17.96 -1.39
C ILE A 211 12.32 19.17 -1.38
N GLY A 212 12.13 19.79 -0.20
CA GLY A 212 11.32 20.98 0.03
C GLY A 212 11.77 22.15 -0.85
N GLY A 213 11.06 22.34 -1.96
CA GLY A 213 11.29 23.42 -2.92
C GLY A 213 11.06 23.05 -4.38
N ARG A 214 10.96 21.76 -4.72
CA ARG A 214 10.56 21.33 -6.07
C ARG A 214 9.11 20.87 -6.02
N LEU A 215 8.19 21.70 -6.52
CA LEU A 215 6.80 21.30 -6.79
C LEU A 215 6.81 19.93 -7.48
N PHE A 216 5.98 18.99 -7.01
CA PHE A 216 5.64 17.76 -7.71
C PHE A 216 5.41 18.10 -9.20
N PRO A 217 6.37 17.78 -10.09
CA PRO A 217 6.24 18.14 -11.49
C PRO A 217 5.22 17.19 -12.08
N ILE A 218 3.95 17.61 -12.05
CA ILE A 218 2.80 16.88 -12.59
C ILE A 218 3.14 16.33 -13.97
N SER A 219 3.78 17.15 -14.80
CA SER A 219 4.16 16.83 -16.18
C SER A 219 5.52 16.12 -16.32
N SER A 220 6.09 15.54 -15.27
CA SER A 220 7.36 14.83 -15.39
C SER A 220 7.19 13.44 -16.02
N PRO A 221 8.16 12.97 -16.84
CA PRO A 221 8.16 11.60 -17.33
C PRO A 221 8.11 10.56 -16.21
N THR A 222 8.68 10.88 -15.03
CA THR A 222 8.64 10.03 -13.84
C THR A 222 7.21 9.83 -13.33
N THR A 223 6.41 10.90 -13.29
CA THR A 223 5.00 10.84 -12.89
C THR A 223 4.21 9.94 -13.84
N GLU A 224 4.41 10.10 -15.16
CA GLU A 224 3.74 9.27 -16.16
C GLU A 224 4.07 7.78 -16.00
N VAL A 225 5.35 7.45 -15.88
CA VAL A 225 5.81 6.06 -15.70
C VAL A 225 5.25 5.47 -14.40
N ALA A 226 5.27 6.23 -13.30
CA ALA A 226 4.72 5.79 -12.01
C ALA A 226 3.19 5.53 -12.09
N LEU A 227 2.44 6.40 -12.77
CA LEU A 227 1.00 6.19 -13.02
C LEU A 227 0.74 4.91 -13.83
N ARG A 228 1.52 4.67 -14.89
CA ARG A 228 1.41 3.45 -15.69
C ARG A 228 1.72 2.20 -14.84
N CYS A 229 2.80 2.21 -14.06
CA CYS A 229 3.13 1.11 -13.16
C CYS A 229 2.02 0.83 -12.14
N ALA A 230 1.46 1.89 -11.53
CA ALA A 230 0.35 1.79 -10.60
C ALA A 230 -0.90 1.17 -11.25
N ALA A 231 -1.26 1.62 -12.45
CA ALA A 231 -2.39 1.09 -13.19
C ALA A 231 -2.20 -0.38 -13.60
N ILE A 232 -1.00 -0.79 -14.02
CA ILE A 232 -0.68 -2.20 -14.29
C ILE A 232 -0.80 -3.02 -12.99
N SER A 233 -0.30 -2.50 -11.87
CA SER A 233 -0.42 -3.18 -10.55
C SER A 233 -1.87 -3.34 -10.11
N ALA A 234 -2.71 -2.37 -10.42
CA ALA A 234 -4.13 -2.35 -10.09
C ALA A 234 -5.01 -3.08 -11.12
N SER A 235 -4.40 -3.80 -12.09
CA SER A 235 -5.10 -4.50 -13.16
C SER A 235 -6.07 -3.62 -13.98
N HIS A 236 -5.73 -2.34 -14.19
CA HIS A 236 -6.58 -1.41 -14.93
C HIS A 236 -6.78 -1.87 -16.40
N PRO A 237 -7.97 -1.70 -17.00
CA PRO A 237 -8.25 -2.08 -18.40
C PRO A 237 -7.26 -1.51 -19.42
N ASP A 238 -6.98 -0.21 -19.31
CA ASP A 238 -6.08 0.52 -20.21
C ASP A 238 -5.11 1.41 -19.40
N PRO A 239 -3.97 0.87 -18.95
CA PRO A 239 -3.00 1.62 -18.14
C PRO A 239 -2.42 2.87 -18.84
N PRO A 240 -2.08 2.84 -20.14
CA PRO A 240 -1.66 4.05 -20.87
C PRO A 240 -2.73 5.14 -20.90
N ALA A 241 -3.99 4.81 -21.23
CA ALA A 241 -5.05 5.82 -21.28
C ALA A 241 -5.34 6.42 -19.90
N PHE A 242 -5.33 5.59 -18.84
CA PHE A 242 -5.45 6.06 -17.47
C PHE A 242 -4.39 7.12 -17.11
N ALA A 243 -3.12 6.85 -17.42
CA ALA A 243 -2.03 7.75 -17.09
C ALA A 243 -2.15 9.08 -17.86
N ALA A 244 -2.44 9.02 -19.16
CA ALA A 244 -2.65 10.20 -19.99
C ALA A 244 -3.83 11.06 -19.48
N ARG A 245 -4.95 10.41 -19.11
CA ARG A 245 -6.15 11.07 -18.57
C ARG A 245 -5.84 11.76 -17.24
N SER A 246 -5.16 11.08 -16.33
CA SER A 246 -4.73 11.63 -15.04
C SER A 246 -3.86 12.87 -15.19
N LEU A 247 -2.89 12.84 -16.10
CA LEU A 247 -2.00 13.98 -16.40
C LEU A 247 -2.74 15.16 -17.03
N SER A 248 -3.64 14.87 -17.98
CA SER A 248 -4.46 15.89 -18.65
C SER A 248 -5.38 16.62 -17.66
N LEU A 249 -6.05 15.88 -16.78
CA LEU A 249 -6.92 16.44 -15.74
C LEU A 249 -6.13 17.29 -14.74
N ALA A 250 -4.96 16.82 -14.31
CA ALA A 250 -4.10 17.56 -13.40
C ALA A 250 -3.59 18.87 -14.02
N SER A 251 -3.23 18.85 -15.31
CA SER A 251 -2.78 20.04 -16.03
C SER A 251 -3.87 21.11 -16.12
N ARG A 252 -5.14 20.70 -16.26
CA ARG A 252 -6.29 21.62 -16.26
C ARG A 252 -6.63 22.18 -14.87
N LEU A 253 -6.26 21.47 -13.81
CA LEU A 253 -6.51 21.87 -12.42
C LEU A 253 -5.33 22.63 -11.81
N GLY A 254 -4.13 22.53 -12.38
CA GLY A 254 -2.90 23.17 -11.92
C GLY A 254 -2.90 24.70 -11.95
N ASP A 255 -3.91 25.32 -12.57
CA ASP A 255 -4.17 26.76 -12.48
C ASP A 255 -4.81 27.18 -11.13
N GLN A 256 -5.11 26.23 -10.24
CA GLN A 256 -5.61 26.50 -8.89
C GLN A 256 -4.45 26.65 -7.89
N PRO A 257 -4.52 27.61 -6.93
CA PRO A 257 -3.51 27.78 -5.91
C PRO A 257 -3.31 26.48 -5.10
N PRO A 258 -2.08 26.19 -4.65
CA PRO A 258 -1.74 24.93 -4.01
C PRO A 258 -2.69 24.65 -2.84
N ARG A 259 -3.21 23.42 -2.77
CA ARG A 259 -4.02 22.98 -1.64
C ARG A 259 -3.19 23.17 -0.37
N ARG A 260 -3.64 24.06 0.51
CA ARG A 260 -3.01 24.27 1.82
C ARG A 260 -3.19 22.98 2.61
N PHE A 261 -2.15 22.16 2.65
CA PHE A 261 -2.05 21.11 3.66
C PHE A 261 -1.90 21.81 5.01
N SER A 262 -2.87 21.60 5.90
CA SER A 262 -2.66 21.94 7.30
C SER A 262 -1.42 21.18 7.77
N PRO A 263 -0.48 21.81 8.52
CA PRO A 263 0.61 21.07 9.11
C PRO A 263 0.00 19.95 9.96
N MET A 264 0.23 18.71 9.56
CA MET A 264 0.00 17.55 10.41
C MET A 264 0.74 17.82 11.72
N ASP A 265 0.08 17.61 12.86
CA ASP A 265 0.68 17.82 14.18
C ASP A 265 2.10 17.23 14.21
N ALA A 266 3.09 18.12 14.35
CA ALA A 266 4.51 17.80 14.23
C ALA A 266 4.98 16.73 15.24
N THR A 267 4.12 16.36 16.19
CA THR A 267 4.30 15.27 17.15
C THR A 267 4.46 13.91 16.46
N CYS A 268 3.87 13.67 15.28
CA CYS A 268 4.08 12.42 14.54
C CYS A 268 5.42 12.35 13.78
N LEU A 269 6.13 13.48 13.63
CA LEU A 269 7.39 13.55 12.88
C LEU A 269 8.63 13.23 13.74
N LEU A 270 8.49 13.09 15.06
CA LEU A 270 9.55 12.55 15.92
C LEU A 270 9.50 11.02 15.91
N MET A 271 10.15 10.41 14.92
CA MET A 271 10.64 9.04 15.06
C MET A 271 12.16 9.02 14.95
N PRO A 272 12.87 8.39 15.91
CA PRO A 272 14.32 8.27 15.86
C PRO A 272 14.69 7.44 14.63
N SER A 273 15.75 7.87 13.94
CA SER A 273 16.31 7.25 12.72
C SER A 273 16.64 5.75 12.83
N THR A 274 16.39 5.11 13.97
CA THR A 274 16.56 3.69 14.28
C THR A 274 15.30 2.83 14.01
N ALA A 275 14.11 3.42 13.88
CA ALA A 275 12.87 2.66 13.63
C ALA A 275 12.82 2.07 12.21
N SER A 276 13.32 2.81 11.21
CA SER A 276 13.32 2.38 9.80
C SER A 276 14.21 1.15 9.55
N THR A 277 15.29 1.01 10.33
CA THR A 277 16.21 -0.14 10.28
C THR A 277 15.61 -1.41 10.90
N ASN A 278 14.80 -1.27 11.95
CA ASN A 278 14.17 -2.40 12.63
C ASN A 278 12.91 -2.90 11.90
N PHE A 279 12.11 -1.99 11.34
CA PHE A 279 10.93 -2.37 10.56
C PHE A 279 11.31 -3.10 9.26
N SER A 280 12.35 -2.64 8.55
CA SER A 280 12.85 -3.27 7.33
C SER A 280 13.48 -4.66 7.56
N ARG A 281 14.17 -4.87 8.70
CA ARG A 281 14.71 -6.19 9.08
C ARG A 281 13.62 -7.21 9.39
N ASN A 282 12.52 -6.76 10.00
CA ASN A 282 11.45 -7.65 10.43
C ASN A 282 10.53 -8.10 9.29
N LEU A 283 10.30 -7.26 8.26
CA LEU A 283 9.54 -7.67 7.08
C LEU A 283 10.35 -8.58 6.12
N SER A 284 11.66 -8.36 5.98
CA SER A 284 12.51 -9.12 5.05
C SER A 284 12.78 -10.57 5.48
N ARG A 285 12.53 -10.93 6.75
CA ARG A 285 12.68 -12.31 7.26
C ARG A 285 11.51 -13.24 6.94
N SER A 286 10.47 -12.76 6.26
CA SER A 286 9.31 -13.56 5.82
C SER A 286 9.54 -14.25 4.46
N HIS A 287 10.60 -15.05 4.35
CA HIS A 287 10.71 -16.05 3.28
C HIS A 287 10.61 -17.44 3.91
N PRO A 288 9.59 -18.25 3.56
CA PRO A 288 9.55 -19.64 3.98
C PRO A 288 10.69 -20.36 3.26
N THR A 289 11.68 -20.80 4.00
CA THR A 289 12.66 -21.78 3.55
C THR A 289 11.89 -23.06 3.18
N SER A 290 11.75 -23.29 1.88
CA SER A 290 11.23 -24.56 1.35
C SER A 290 12.20 -25.68 1.75
N ARG A 291 11.84 -26.39 2.83
CA ARG A 291 12.46 -27.64 3.22
C ARG A 291 12.13 -28.68 2.15
N ASN A 292 13.17 -29.08 1.42
CA ASN A 292 13.19 -30.27 0.59
C ASN A 292 12.82 -31.50 1.45
N LEU A 293 11.64 -32.06 1.21
CA LEU A 293 11.24 -33.40 1.66
C LEU A 293 10.58 -34.11 0.47
N SER A 294 11.44 -34.67 -0.38
CA SER A 294 11.15 -35.79 -1.26
C SER A 294 12.38 -36.69 -1.09
N GLY A 295 12.32 -37.87 -0.52
CA GLY A 295 11.35 -38.92 -0.75
C GLY A 295 12.06 -40.04 -1.50
N ARG A 296 11.98 -41.27 -0.96
CA ARG A 296 12.33 -42.57 -1.60
C ARG A 296 13.81 -42.94 -1.53
N ARG A 297 14.23 -43.92 -0.72
CA ARG A 297 14.04 -45.39 -0.75
C ARG A 297 15.25 -46.09 -1.39
N LEU A 298 15.92 -46.90 -0.55
CA LEU A 298 16.49 -48.24 -0.79
C LEU A 298 17.66 -48.43 -1.77
N PHE A 299 18.58 -49.31 -1.33
CA PHE A 299 19.70 -49.99 -1.99
C PHE A 299 21.07 -49.28 -2.04
N ALA A 300 21.92 -49.56 -1.05
CA ALA A 300 23.13 -50.40 -1.13
C ALA A 300 23.75 -50.53 0.27
#